data_AF-A0A2H6HC80-F1
#
_entry.id   AF-A0A2H6HC80-F1
#
_cell.length_a   1.000
_cell.length_b   1.000
_cell.length_c   1.000
_cell.angle_alpha   90.00
_cell.angle_beta   90.00
_cell.angle_gamma   90.00
#
_symmetry.space_group_name_H-M   'P 1'
#
loop_
_entity.id
_entity.type
_entity.pdbx_description
1 polymer ?
#
loop_
_entity_poly.entity_id
_entity_poly.type
_entity_poly.pdbx_seq_one_letter_code
_entity_poly.pdbx_strand_id
1 'polypeptide(L)'
;MRATIRASFLFIVLLIVIGAACAGSSGEGGSVDDVATTSAAAASEARDAGAPPEDAGTPAAPDAIRKTLGDGALPVAVQVGVAGRNIIFEADLTVAVDDVSAASREAITVVTGLGGFLFAQQTTGAPEATSTLTFKVQPEDFQNILQQLGSIGDVRNQVITADDVTERIVDLESRITTAQASVERLRAFLEKADDVATVSELETQLLLRETDLETMRGQLRTIENRVDLATIVVRLTEALSRPEMAVEVTAYPGADGGVSCPGSSGVSVDEGETVTVCWEITNTGDTPLADFEINDNVLGIGLSDLLVVFGDPNGVLQTGQSLVLASEVALSRDLRTQTRVAAVPVDQDGNRLEGREVSSTRGIFLNAVDPGGLPGFRDSFDASVDALQSLVGIVILAAGAAVPFFWVPIVGWMFLRWRDKDRATDPRVKTTPGGSETIAGSGAENGTPTDVDNEPGTVSVESAEE
;
A
#
# COMPACT_ATOMS: atom_id res chain seq x y z
N MET A 1 18.50 39.38 -40.63
CA MET A 1 19.68 38.51 -40.88
C MET A 1 20.48 38.37 -39.58
N ARG A 2 21.06 37.19 -39.33
CA ARG A 2 22.31 36.92 -38.56
C ARG A 2 22.66 37.84 -37.35
N ALA A 3 22.69 37.28 -36.13
CA ALA A 3 23.95 37.06 -35.36
C ALA A 3 23.77 36.70 -33.85
N THR A 4 23.23 35.51 -33.51
CA THR A 4 23.22 35.00 -32.11
C THR A 4 23.49 33.48 -31.97
N ILE A 5 24.16 32.85 -32.94
CA ILE A 5 24.53 31.42 -32.88
C ILE A 5 26.06 31.29 -32.85
N ARG A 6 26.67 31.49 -31.68
CA ARG A 6 28.12 31.26 -31.46
C ARG A 6 28.58 31.02 -30.02
N ALA A 7 27.68 31.00 -29.03
CA ALA A 7 28.04 30.79 -27.61
C ALA A 7 28.07 29.31 -27.20
N SER A 8 27.07 28.51 -27.62
CA SER A 8 26.83 27.16 -27.08
C SER A 8 27.88 26.10 -27.43
N PHE A 9 28.81 26.37 -28.35
CA PHE A 9 29.76 25.38 -28.85
C PHE A 9 31.07 25.29 -28.04
N LEU A 10 31.32 26.21 -27.10
CA LEU A 10 32.58 26.22 -26.33
C LEU A 10 32.52 25.40 -25.03
N PHE A 11 31.32 25.13 -24.50
CA PHE A 11 31.16 24.48 -23.19
C PHE A 11 31.22 22.95 -23.24
N ILE A 12 30.86 22.35 -24.38
CA ILE A 12 30.76 20.89 -24.57
C ILE A 12 32.16 20.22 -24.62
N VAL A 13 33.22 20.97 -24.94
CA VAL A 13 34.60 20.44 -25.03
C VAL A 13 35.29 20.34 -23.67
N LEU A 14 34.80 21.03 -22.64
CA LEU A 14 35.45 21.07 -21.31
C LEU A 14 35.05 19.90 -20.39
N LEU A 15 33.99 19.17 -20.72
CA LEU A 15 33.33 18.18 -19.83
C LEU A 15 33.82 16.72 -20.00
N ILE A 16 34.89 16.48 -20.77
CA ILE A 16 35.34 15.13 -21.19
C ILE A 16 36.66 14.72 -20.48
N VAL A 17 37.22 15.55 -19.59
CA VAL A 17 38.60 15.38 -19.05
C VAL A 17 38.66 14.93 -17.58
N ILE A 18 37.53 14.65 -16.92
CA ILE A 18 37.49 14.12 -15.54
C ILE A 18 36.80 12.75 -15.55
N GLY A 19 37.56 11.72 -15.90
CA GLY A 19 37.06 10.34 -16.09
C GLY A 19 38.11 9.25 -15.87
N ALA A 20 39.07 9.44 -14.95
CA ALA A 20 40.14 8.49 -14.71
C ALA A 20 40.71 8.56 -13.27
N ALA A 21 40.06 7.92 -12.30
CA ALA A 21 40.68 7.54 -11.02
C ALA A 21 39.91 6.40 -10.32
N CYS A 22 40.66 5.44 -9.77
CA CYS A 22 40.27 4.56 -8.65
C CYS A 22 38.95 3.77 -8.75
N ALA A 23 38.94 2.74 -9.60
CA ALA A 23 38.17 1.52 -9.34
C ALA A 23 39.14 0.32 -9.28
N GLY A 24 39.07 -0.49 -8.21
CA GLY A 24 39.77 -1.77 -8.13
C GLY A 24 40.57 -2.04 -6.84
N SER A 25 39.99 -2.87 -5.98
CA SER A 25 40.74 -3.94 -5.30
C SER A 25 39.76 -5.04 -4.86
N SER A 26 39.93 -6.24 -5.39
CA SER A 26 39.25 -7.47 -4.97
C SER A 26 40.32 -8.40 -4.38
N GLY A 27 40.07 -8.95 -3.19
CA GLY A 27 41.05 -9.75 -2.43
C GLY A 27 40.48 -11.10 -2.02
N GLU A 28 41.23 -12.17 -2.30
CA GLU A 28 40.83 -13.56 -2.15
C GLU A 28 41.06 -14.12 -0.73
N GLY A 29 40.23 -15.11 -0.34
CA GLY A 29 40.67 -16.29 0.43
C GLY A 29 40.81 -16.17 1.95
N GLY A 30 40.26 -17.16 2.69
CA GLY A 30 40.43 -17.23 4.15
C GLY A 30 39.61 -18.27 4.93
N SER A 31 39.27 -19.43 4.36
CA SER A 31 38.55 -20.50 5.08
C SER A 31 39.52 -21.44 5.83
N VAL A 32 39.29 -21.66 7.13
CA VAL A 32 39.91 -22.73 7.94
C VAL A 32 38.87 -23.28 8.94
N ASP A 33 38.95 -24.57 9.23
CA ASP A 33 37.86 -25.43 9.71
C ASP A 33 37.56 -25.46 11.22
N ASP A 34 36.48 -26.18 11.53
CA ASP A 34 36.00 -26.62 12.85
C ASP A 34 37.06 -27.05 13.88
N VAL A 35 36.76 -26.75 15.15
CA VAL A 35 37.02 -27.69 16.26
C VAL A 35 35.76 -27.82 17.12
N ALA A 36 34.94 -28.84 16.83
CA ALA A 36 33.91 -29.29 17.76
C ALA A 36 34.53 -30.14 18.90
N THR A 37 34.05 -29.96 20.12
CA THR A 37 34.26 -30.89 21.24
C THR A 37 33.06 -30.84 22.18
N THR A 38 32.67 -32.00 22.71
CA THR A 38 31.29 -32.31 23.12
C THR A 38 31.15 -32.54 24.63
N SER A 39 29.91 -32.57 25.12
CA SER A 39 29.48 -33.08 26.44
C SER A 39 29.78 -32.16 27.65
N ALA A 40 29.02 -32.19 28.76
CA ALA A 40 27.72 -32.83 29.01
C ALA A 40 26.95 -32.10 30.14
N ALA A 41 25.67 -32.45 30.31
CA ALA A 41 24.74 -31.83 31.23
C ALA A 41 24.98 -32.16 32.73
N ALA A 42 24.48 -31.27 33.61
CA ALA A 42 23.51 -31.58 34.68
C ALA A 42 23.73 -30.84 36.03
N ALA A 43 22.72 -30.05 36.40
CA ALA A 43 22.08 -29.95 37.72
C ALA A 43 22.81 -29.37 38.96
N SER A 44 22.20 -28.28 39.47
CA SER A 44 21.76 -28.12 40.88
C SER A 44 22.79 -28.06 42.01
N GLU A 45 22.91 -26.88 42.63
CA GLU A 45 22.74 -26.76 44.09
C GLU A 45 22.00 -25.46 44.45
N ALA A 46 21.22 -25.48 45.54
CA ALA A 46 20.31 -24.40 45.91
C ALA A 46 20.74 -23.69 47.21
N ARG A 47 20.39 -22.41 47.35
CA ARG A 47 20.31 -21.73 48.66
C ARG A 47 19.05 -20.88 48.76
N ASP A 48 18.26 -21.20 49.77
CA ASP A 48 17.08 -20.47 50.24
C ASP A 48 17.47 -19.57 51.44
N ALA A 49 16.79 -18.42 51.56
CA ALA A 49 16.31 -17.79 52.80
C ALA A 49 15.98 -16.29 52.57
N GLY A 50 14.73 -15.87 52.80
CA GLY A 50 14.43 -14.44 53.06
C GLY A 50 13.15 -13.83 52.44
N ALA A 51 11.99 -14.17 52.99
CA ALA A 51 10.77 -13.33 53.00
C ALA A 51 10.53 -12.83 54.45
N PRO A 52 9.56 -11.95 54.79
CA PRO A 52 8.44 -11.34 54.02
C PRO A 52 8.52 -9.76 54.10
N PRO A 53 7.49 -8.91 53.84
CA PRO A 53 6.07 -9.17 53.57
C PRO A 53 5.43 -8.48 52.36
N GLU A 54 4.13 -8.77 52.18
CA GLU A 54 3.25 -8.29 51.11
C GLU A 54 2.47 -7.01 51.50
N ASP A 55 1.67 -6.54 50.53
CA ASP A 55 0.56 -5.58 50.61
C ASP A 55 0.87 -4.08 50.80
N ALA A 56 1.06 -3.40 49.66
CA ALA A 56 0.55 -2.06 49.41
C ALA A 56 0.18 -1.95 47.92
N GLY A 57 -1.10 -1.69 47.62
CA GLY A 57 -1.65 -1.86 46.26
C GLY A 57 -1.15 -0.87 45.19
N THR A 58 -0.64 -1.40 44.09
CA THR A 58 -0.39 -0.65 42.84
C THR A 58 -1.70 -0.26 42.16
N PRO A 59 -1.95 1.03 41.88
CA PRO A 59 -3.08 1.44 41.03
C PRO A 59 -2.87 0.90 39.60
N ALA A 60 -3.87 0.18 39.06
CA ALA A 60 -3.79 -0.33 37.70
C ALA A 60 -3.77 0.85 36.70
N ALA A 61 -2.77 0.87 35.81
CA ALA A 61 -2.80 1.74 34.65
C ALA A 61 -3.93 1.28 33.70
N PRO A 62 -4.75 2.19 33.15
CA PRO A 62 -5.84 1.81 32.26
C PRO A 62 -5.29 1.28 30.93
N ASP A 63 -5.71 0.07 30.57
CA ASP A 63 -5.24 -0.64 29.38
C ASP A 63 -5.92 -0.06 28.11
N ALA A 64 -5.30 1.00 27.57
CA ALA A 64 -5.89 1.85 26.52
C ALA A 64 -4.91 2.21 25.39
N ILE A 65 -3.88 1.39 25.13
CA ILE A 65 -2.95 1.58 23.99
C ILE A 65 -3.03 0.41 23.02
N ARG A 66 -4.19 0.26 22.37
CA ARG A 66 -4.37 -0.43 21.07
C ARG A 66 -5.77 -0.10 20.49
N LYS A 67 -5.82 0.89 19.59
CA LYS A 67 -6.71 1.02 18.40
C LYS A 67 -7.00 2.50 18.04
N THR A 68 -5.97 3.24 17.64
CA THR A 68 -6.09 4.38 16.71
C THR A 68 -4.75 4.60 16.02
N LEU A 69 -4.68 4.23 14.75
CA LEU A 69 -3.75 4.78 13.76
C LEU A 69 -4.65 5.49 12.77
N GLY A 70 -4.68 6.82 12.84
CA GLY A 70 -5.67 7.63 12.15
C GLY A 70 -5.96 8.91 12.93
N ASP A 71 -5.59 10.03 12.29
CA ASP A 71 -5.92 11.42 12.60
C ASP A 71 -5.12 12.16 13.71
N GLY A 72 -4.86 13.45 13.47
CA GLY A 72 -4.36 14.45 14.44
C GLY A 72 -3.05 14.15 15.19
N ALA A 73 -1.89 14.14 14.52
CA ALA A 73 -0.61 13.82 15.15
C ALA A 73 0.04 14.95 15.99
N LEU A 74 -0.49 15.23 17.18
CA LEU A 74 0.24 15.68 18.38
C LEU A 74 -0.59 15.30 19.62
N PRO A 75 -0.01 14.66 20.66
CA PRO A 75 0.99 15.36 21.48
C PRO A 75 2.14 14.48 22.01
N VAL A 76 3.38 14.82 21.66
CA VAL A 76 4.48 14.63 22.62
C VAL A 76 4.54 15.91 23.45
N ALA A 77 3.85 15.92 24.59
CA ALA A 77 3.98 17.00 25.56
C ALA A 77 5.39 16.94 26.19
N VAL A 78 6.33 17.64 25.55
CA VAL A 78 7.69 17.88 26.05
C VAL A 78 7.58 18.86 27.23
N GLN A 79 7.01 18.37 28.33
CA GLN A 79 6.87 19.05 29.61
C GLN A 79 8.23 19.09 30.29
N VAL A 80 8.97 20.16 30.03
CA VAL A 80 10.29 20.34 30.61
C VAL A 80 10.28 21.57 31.49
N GLY A 81 10.49 21.38 32.80
CA GLY A 81 10.94 22.46 33.66
C GLY A 81 12.36 22.85 33.26
N VAL A 82 12.50 23.84 32.37
CA VAL A 82 13.78 24.40 31.91
C VAL A 82 14.11 25.72 32.62
N ALA A 83 13.86 25.80 33.92
CA ALA A 83 14.31 26.95 34.71
C ALA A 83 15.85 26.93 34.82
N GLY A 84 16.54 27.59 33.86
CA GLY A 84 17.99 27.74 33.86
C GLY A 84 18.79 26.61 33.20
N ARG A 85 18.32 26.05 32.07
CA ARG A 85 19.17 25.27 31.14
C ARG A 85 19.12 25.89 29.74
N ASN A 86 20.24 25.80 29.04
CA ASN A 86 20.44 26.36 27.72
C ASN A 86 20.18 25.27 26.68
N ILE A 87 19.02 25.31 26.00
CA ILE A 87 18.60 24.30 25.05
C ILE A 87 18.43 24.94 23.66
N ILE A 88 19.05 24.35 22.64
CA ILE A 88 18.81 24.70 21.24
C ILE A 88 17.59 23.91 20.76
N PHE A 89 16.56 24.60 20.31
CA PHE A 89 15.36 24.00 19.72
C PHE A 89 15.32 24.22 18.20
N GLU A 90 15.18 23.14 17.43
CA GLU A 90 15.02 23.19 15.99
C GLU A 90 13.89 22.26 15.52
N ALA A 91 13.18 22.62 14.45
CA ALA A 91 12.16 21.79 13.84
C ALA A 91 12.18 21.89 12.31
N ASP A 92 11.90 20.76 11.65
CA ASP A 92 11.59 20.67 10.21
C ASP A 92 10.17 20.09 10.07
N LEU A 93 9.30 20.82 9.39
CA LEU A 93 7.88 20.55 9.25
C LEU A 93 7.49 20.59 7.78
N THR A 94 7.06 19.46 7.21
CA THR A 94 6.47 19.43 5.86
C THR A 94 4.95 19.39 5.98
N VAL A 95 4.28 20.36 5.36
CA VAL A 95 2.81 20.48 5.34
C VAL A 95 2.32 20.48 3.90
N ALA A 96 1.34 19.63 3.57
CA ALA A 96 0.64 19.70 2.30
C ALA A 96 -0.57 20.63 2.39
N VAL A 97 -0.74 21.49 1.39
CA VAL A 97 -1.73 22.59 1.37
C VAL A 97 -2.28 22.79 -0.03
N ASP A 98 -3.52 23.29 -0.13
CA ASP A 98 -4.20 23.51 -1.42
C ASP A 98 -3.58 24.72 -2.17
N ASP A 99 -3.48 25.89 -1.53
CA ASP A 99 -2.73 27.05 -2.06
C ASP A 99 -1.49 27.35 -1.20
N VAL A 100 -0.32 26.97 -1.71
CA VAL A 100 1.01 27.25 -1.13
C VAL A 100 1.27 28.76 -0.92
N SER A 101 0.67 29.62 -1.75
CA SER A 101 0.79 31.09 -1.66
C SER A 101 -0.15 31.70 -0.62
N ALA A 102 -1.33 31.13 -0.37
CA ALA A 102 -2.17 31.45 0.79
C ALA A 102 -1.51 30.97 2.09
N ALA A 103 -1.18 29.69 2.18
CA ALA A 103 -0.55 29.08 3.35
C ALA A 103 0.78 29.77 3.73
N SER A 104 1.59 30.23 2.75
CA SER A 104 2.79 31.01 3.04
C SER A 104 2.48 32.34 3.76
N ARG A 105 1.41 33.04 3.36
CA ARG A 105 0.99 34.32 3.98
C ARG A 105 0.40 34.09 5.37
N GLU A 106 -0.36 33.02 5.53
CA GLU A 106 -0.92 32.62 6.82
C GLU A 106 0.17 32.21 7.81
N ALA A 107 1.11 31.35 7.42
CA ALA A 107 2.24 30.93 8.26
C ALA A 107 3.07 32.13 8.77
N ILE A 108 3.34 33.11 7.90
CA ILE A 108 4.01 34.37 8.29
C ILE A 108 3.17 35.15 9.31
N THR A 109 1.85 35.19 9.13
CA THR A 109 0.92 35.92 10.01
C THR A 109 0.81 35.27 11.40
N VAL A 110 0.70 33.93 11.44
CA VAL A 110 0.71 33.11 12.66
C VAL A 110 2.00 33.33 13.46
N VAL A 111 3.17 33.17 12.81
CA VAL A 111 4.46 33.28 13.49
C VAL A 111 4.73 34.71 13.99
N THR A 112 4.39 35.73 13.21
CA THR A 112 4.60 37.14 13.63
C THR A 112 3.59 37.61 14.68
N GLY A 113 2.39 37.03 14.72
CA GLY A 113 1.43 37.23 15.81
C GLY A 113 1.91 36.70 17.16
N LEU A 114 2.85 35.74 17.15
CA LEU A 114 3.47 35.11 18.33
C LEU A 114 4.93 35.58 18.53
N GLY A 115 5.26 36.79 18.10
CA GLY A 115 6.57 37.44 18.35
C GLY A 115 7.76 36.86 17.55
N GLY A 116 7.55 35.80 16.78
CA GLY A 116 8.54 35.27 15.85
C GLY A 116 8.70 36.13 14.58
N PHE A 117 9.71 35.81 13.76
CA PHE A 117 9.93 36.49 12.49
C PHE A 117 10.42 35.55 11.39
N LEU A 118 10.10 35.92 10.14
CA LEU A 118 10.61 35.26 8.94
C LEU A 118 12.09 35.62 8.74
N PHE A 119 12.97 34.62 8.76
CA PHE A 119 14.41 34.76 8.55
C PHE A 119 14.79 34.54 7.08
N ALA A 120 14.15 33.58 6.40
CA ALA A 120 14.34 33.32 4.98
C ALA A 120 13.06 32.73 4.36
N GLN A 121 12.86 32.95 3.05
CA GLN A 121 11.83 32.30 2.26
C GLN A 121 12.37 31.98 0.86
N GLN A 122 12.05 30.80 0.35
CA GLN A 122 12.24 30.42 -1.05
C GLN A 122 10.97 29.74 -1.56
N THR A 123 10.37 30.29 -2.61
CA THR A 123 9.12 29.79 -3.21
C THR A 123 9.34 29.43 -4.68
N THR A 124 8.87 28.25 -5.07
CA THR A 124 8.73 27.78 -6.46
C THR A 124 7.25 27.83 -6.84
N GLY A 125 6.92 28.36 -8.03
CA GLY A 125 5.56 28.33 -8.55
C GLY A 125 5.20 27.02 -9.26
N ALA A 126 4.01 26.99 -9.85
CA ALA A 126 3.51 25.91 -10.70
C ALA A 126 4.52 25.44 -11.78
N PRO A 127 4.52 24.15 -12.18
CA PRO A 127 3.47 23.15 -11.94
C PRO A 127 3.62 22.32 -10.65
N GLU A 128 4.63 22.61 -9.82
CA GLU A 128 4.82 21.95 -8.51
C GLU A 128 5.06 23.04 -7.46
N ALA A 129 3.99 23.66 -6.96
CA ALA A 129 4.12 24.77 -6.03
C ALA A 129 4.74 24.31 -4.70
N THR A 130 5.80 25.00 -4.28
CA THR A 130 6.54 24.68 -3.05
C THR A 130 7.05 25.95 -2.40
N SER A 131 7.01 26.03 -1.07
CA SER A 131 7.52 27.19 -0.31
C SER A 131 8.27 26.69 0.92
N THR A 132 9.56 27.02 1.00
CA THR A 132 10.38 26.77 2.20
C THR A 132 10.53 28.08 2.97
N LEU A 133 9.97 28.14 4.17
CA LEU A 133 10.05 29.28 5.08
C LEU A 133 10.90 28.91 6.28
N THR A 134 11.88 29.74 6.63
CA THR A 134 12.69 29.60 7.85
C THR A 134 12.29 30.71 8.81
N PHE A 135 11.80 30.32 9.98
CA PHE A 135 11.38 31.22 11.05
C PHE A 135 12.36 31.18 12.22
N LYS A 136 12.44 32.31 12.93
CA LYS A 136 13.12 32.46 14.21
C LYS A 136 12.10 32.89 15.27
N VAL A 137 12.07 32.16 16.38
CA VAL A 137 11.00 32.25 17.39
C VAL A 137 11.57 32.14 18.81
N GLN A 138 10.85 32.64 19.81
CA GLN A 138 11.23 32.47 21.21
C GLN A 138 11.01 31.00 21.66
N PRO A 139 11.88 30.43 22.52
CA PRO A 139 11.72 29.06 23.01
C PRO A 139 10.38 28.77 23.72
N GLU A 140 9.81 29.75 24.43
CA GLU A 140 8.51 29.62 25.10
C GLU A 140 7.33 29.46 24.13
N ASP A 141 7.36 30.13 22.97
CA ASP A 141 6.29 30.10 21.98
C ASP A 141 6.40 28.91 21.00
N PHE A 142 7.56 28.24 20.95
CA PHE A 142 7.91 27.20 19.98
C PHE A 142 6.85 26.09 19.80
N GLN A 143 6.33 25.51 20.89
CA GLN A 143 5.32 24.45 20.80
C GLN A 143 3.95 24.96 20.33
N ASN A 144 3.59 26.20 20.68
CA ASN A 144 2.34 26.84 20.25
C ASN A 144 2.40 27.18 18.75
N ILE A 145 3.52 27.75 18.31
CA ILE A 145 3.80 28.05 16.90
C ILE A 145 3.77 26.77 16.05
N LEU A 146 4.38 25.67 16.50
CA LEU A 146 4.33 24.39 15.76
C LEU A 146 2.92 23.81 15.65
N GLN A 147 2.07 23.97 16.67
CA GLN A 147 0.67 23.55 16.59
C GLN A 147 -0.12 24.39 15.59
N GLN A 148 0.03 25.72 15.61
CA GLN A 148 -0.69 26.61 14.70
C GLN A 148 -0.21 26.49 13.24
N LEU A 149 1.09 26.27 13.01
CA LEU A 149 1.62 25.93 11.68
C LEU A 149 1.12 24.57 11.20
N GLY A 150 0.95 23.60 12.11
CA GLY A 150 0.39 22.29 11.83
C GLY A 150 -1.12 22.28 11.54
N SER A 151 -1.85 23.36 11.83
CA SER A 151 -3.27 23.51 11.48
C SER A 151 -3.53 24.21 10.14
N ILE A 152 -2.49 24.63 9.41
CA ILE A 152 -2.62 25.27 8.08
C ILE A 152 -2.87 24.22 6.96
N GLY A 153 -2.61 22.94 7.23
CA GLY A 153 -2.85 21.83 6.30
C GLY A 153 -2.33 20.50 6.83
N ASP A 154 -2.25 19.49 5.97
CA ASP A 154 -1.82 18.15 6.36
C ASP A 154 -0.33 18.11 6.73
N VAL A 155 0.01 17.87 8.00
CA VAL A 155 1.41 17.59 8.39
C VAL A 155 1.84 16.23 7.82
N ARG A 156 2.69 16.26 6.78
CA ARG A 156 3.25 15.08 6.11
C ARG A 156 4.57 14.60 6.72
N ASN A 157 5.33 15.49 7.35
CA ASN A 157 6.53 15.17 8.14
C ASN A 157 6.70 16.18 9.29
N GLN A 158 7.14 15.71 10.45
CA GLN A 158 7.55 16.58 11.56
C GLN A 158 8.76 15.96 12.26
N VAL A 159 9.86 16.71 12.31
CA VAL A 159 11.06 16.39 13.09
C VAL A 159 11.30 17.54 14.05
N ILE A 160 11.44 17.24 15.35
CA ILE A 160 11.75 18.22 16.39
C ILE A 160 13.00 17.74 17.13
N THR A 161 13.98 18.63 17.29
CA THR A 161 15.21 18.38 18.06
C THR A 161 15.35 19.38 19.20
N ALA A 162 15.94 18.92 20.29
CA ALA A 162 16.27 19.71 21.47
C ALA A 162 17.65 19.25 21.98
N ASP A 163 18.64 20.14 21.93
CA ASP A 163 20.04 19.86 22.33
C ASP A 163 20.42 20.69 23.56
N ASP A 164 20.77 20.04 24.67
CA ASP A 164 21.12 20.70 25.94
C ASP A 164 22.60 21.07 25.95
N VAL A 165 22.88 22.32 25.61
CA VAL A 165 24.23 22.88 25.46
C VAL A 165 24.75 23.53 26.75
N THR A 166 24.06 23.35 27.88
CA THR A 166 24.40 23.99 29.16
C THR A 166 25.84 23.71 29.60
N GLU A 167 26.28 22.43 29.57
CA GLU A 167 27.66 22.05 29.91
C GLU A 167 28.68 22.70 28.98
N ARG A 168 28.36 22.80 27.68
CA ARG A 168 29.25 23.31 26.65
C ARG A 168 29.46 24.83 26.74
N ILE A 169 28.43 25.57 27.15
CA ILE A 169 28.55 26.99 27.46
C ILE A 169 29.49 27.19 28.66
N VAL A 170 29.29 26.44 29.75
CA VAL A 170 30.12 26.55 30.97
C VAL A 170 31.59 26.16 30.73
N ASP A 171 31.87 25.14 29.90
CA ASP A 171 33.25 24.84 29.47
C ASP A 171 33.87 26.01 28.69
N LEU A 172 33.14 26.55 27.71
CA LEU A 172 33.62 27.67 26.90
C LEU A 172 33.88 28.92 27.75
N GLU A 173 32.97 29.30 28.65
CA GLU A 173 33.16 30.44 29.57
C GLU A 173 34.40 30.25 30.47
N SER A 174 34.56 29.08 31.07
CA SER A 174 35.70 28.72 31.92
C SER A 174 37.03 28.81 31.17
N ARG A 175 37.07 28.28 29.93
CA ARG A 175 38.25 28.31 29.05
C ARG A 175 38.53 29.71 28.50
N ILE A 176 37.51 30.48 28.16
CA ILE A 176 37.62 31.89 27.77
C ILE A 176 38.21 32.71 28.90
N THR A 177 37.74 32.52 30.14
CA THR A 177 38.28 33.20 31.35
C THR A 177 39.74 32.83 31.58
N THR A 178 40.08 31.54 31.46
CA THR A 178 41.45 31.04 31.60
C THR A 178 42.38 31.58 30.50
N ALA A 179 41.89 31.68 29.25
CA ALA A 179 42.63 32.23 28.13
C ALA A 179 42.86 33.74 28.25
N GLN A 180 41.86 34.51 28.70
CA GLN A 180 42.01 35.94 29.02
C GLN A 180 43.12 36.17 30.06
N ALA A 181 43.10 35.40 31.16
CA ALA A 181 44.14 35.43 32.18
C ALA A 181 45.51 34.94 31.68
N SER A 182 45.59 34.25 30.54
CA SER A 182 46.84 33.87 29.88
C SER A 182 47.38 35.00 28.98
N VAL A 183 46.52 35.57 28.13
CA VAL A 183 46.79 36.73 27.28
C VAL A 183 47.31 37.90 28.11
N GLU A 184 46.65 38.22 29.22
CA GLU A 184 47.03 39.36 30.07
C GLU A 184 48.39 39.15 30.75
N ARG A 185 48.74 37.91 31.14
CA ARG A 185 50.07 37.59 31.65
C ARG A 185 51.15 37.69 30.57
N LEU A 186 50.87 37.29 29.34
CA LEU A 186 51.81 37.41 28.22
C LEU A 186 52.09 38.89 27.89
N ARG A 187 51.06 39.75 27.86
CA ARG A 187 51.21 41.21 27.73
C ARG A 187 52.05 41.78 28.87
N ALA A 188 51.74 41.41 30.12
CA ALA A 188 52.52 41.84 31.29
C ALA A 188 53.95 41.25 31.35
N PHE A 189 54.31 40.28 30.51
CA PHE A 189 55.70 39.86 30.30
C PHE A 189 56.38 40.63 29.16
N LEU A 190 55.66 40.90 28.05
CA LEU A 190 56.14 41.74 26.95
C LEU A 190 56.53 43.15 27.40
N GLU A 191 55.73 43.77 28.28
CA GLU A 191 56.04 45.05 28.94
C GLU A 191 57.37 45.08 29.73
N LYS A 192 57.98 43.91 29.97
CA LYS A 192 59.19 43.73 30.80
C LYS A 192 60.31 42.99 30.05
N ALA A 193 60.18 42.81 28.73
CA ALA A 193 61.13 42.04 27.93
C ALA A 193 62.16 42.95 27.26
N ASP A 194 63.35 43.08 27.87
CA ASP A 194 64.45 43.90 27.34
C ASP A 194 65.22 43.25 26.16
N ASP A 195 65.00 41.96 25.91
CA ASP A 195 65.69 41.17 24.86
C ASP A 195 64.80 40.89 23.64
N VAL A 196 65.35 41.15 22.45
CA VAL A 196 64.62 41.08 21.17
C VAL A 196 64.19 39.65 20.80
N ALA A 197 64.98 38.63 21.16
CA ALA A 197 64.60 37.24 20.92
C ALA A 197 63.43 36.82 21.83
N THR A 198 63.47 37.25 23.10
CA THR A 198 62.42 37.06 24.09
C THR A 198 61.12 37.77 23.70
N VAL A 199 61.21 39.00 23.18
CA VAL A 199 60.04 39.73 22.65
C VAL A 199 59.39 38.96 21.49
N SER A 200 60.17 38.54 20.48
CA SER A 200 59.66 37.83 19.30
C SER A 200 58.94 36.51 19.64
N GLU A 201 59.46 35.74 20.60
CA GLU A 201 58.78 34.55 21.10
C GLU A 201 57.49 34.90 21.85
N LEU A 202 57.52 35.90 22.74
CA LEU A 202 56.34 36.30 23.50
C LEU A 202 55.24 36.93 22.61
N GLU A 203 55.59 37.66 21.56
CA GLU A 203 54.65 38.16 20.53
C GLU A 203 54.00 37.00 19.78
N THR A 204 54.78 35.99 19.40
CA THR A 204 54.29 34.77 18.74
C THR A 204 53.31 34.01 19.65
N GLN A 205 53.66 33.82 20.93
CA GLN A 205 52.78 33.18 21.91
C GLN A 205 51.53 34.03 22.19
N LEU A 206 51.64 35.36 22.25
CA LEU A 206 50.49 36.25 22.45
C LEU A 206 49.51 36.14 21.29
N LEU A 207 49.98 36.25 20.05
CA LEU A 207 49.14 36.15 18.85
C LEU A 207 48.37 34.82 18.78
N LEU A 208 49.02 33.71 19.16
CA LEU A 208 48.36 32.41 19.27
C LEU A 208 47.26 32.43 20.35
N ARG A 209 47.50 32.99 21.54
CA ARG A 209 46.50 33.03 22.63
C ARG A 209 45.37 34.01 22.39
N GLU A 210 45.60 35.09 21.68
CA GLU A 210 44.53 36.00 21.22
C GLU A 210 43.69 35.33 20.13
N THR A 211 44.30 34.57 19.21
CA THR A 211 43.58 33.78 18.19
C THR A 211 42.75 32.66 18.81
N ASP A 212 43.28 31.91 19.79
CA ASP A 212 42.54 30.92 20.59
C ASP A 212 41.31 31.55 21.26
N LEU A 213 41.52 32.70 21.91
CA LEU A 213 40.50 33.42 22.68
C LEU A 213 39.35 33.93 21.80
N GLU A 214 39.65 34.59 20.67
CA GLU A 214 38.62 35.06 19.75
C GLU A 214 37.88 33.89 19.07
N THR A 215 38.56 32.77 18.80
CA THR A 215 37.92 31.56 18.30
C THR A 215 36.91 31.01 19.30
N MET A 216 37.25 30.90 20.59
CA MET A 216 36.32 30.44 21.63
C MET A 216 35.17 31.44 21.87
N ARG A 217 35.45 32.75 21.85
CA ARG A 217 34.40 33.80 21.92
C ARG A 217 33.41 33.72 20.75
N GLY A 218 33.90 33.45 19.54
CA GLY A 218 33.07 33.22 18.35
C GLY A 218 32.20 31.97 18.48
N GLN A 219 32.74 30.88 19.03
CA GLN A 219 32.00 29.65 19.30
C GLN A 219 30.90 29.87 20.34
N LEU A 220 31.20 30.53 21.46
CA LEU A 220 30.22 30.85 22.50
C LEU A 220 29.04 31.66 21.93
N ARG A 221 29.31 32.78 21.26
CA ARG A 221 28.28 33.61 20.60
C ARG A 221 27.43 32.85 19.59
N THR A 222 28.01 31.86 18.91
CA THR A 222 27.27 31.03 17.94
C THR A 222 26.30 30.05 18.63
N ILE A 223 26.61 29.62 19.86
CA ILE A 223 25.73 28.76 20.67
C ILE A 223 24.66 29.61 21.36
N GLU A 224 25.03 30.74 21.98
CA GLU A 224 24.10 31.72 22.58
C GLU A 224 22.99 32.10 21.59
N ASN A 225 23.34 32.56 20.38
CA ASN A 225 22.41 32.91 19.31
C ASN A 225 21.48 31.77 18.83
N ARG A 226 21.74 30.50 19.18
CA ARG A 226 20.89 29.32 18.88
C ARG A 226 20.04 28.87 20.07
N VAL A 227 20.38 29.31 21.28
CA VAL A 227 19.57 29.13 22.50
C VAL A 227 18.54 30.25 22.62
N ASP A 228 18.95 31.49 22.34
CA ASP A 228 18.09 32.68 22.39
C ASP A 228 16.92 32.63 21.39
N LEU A 229 17.12 31.98 20.22
CA LEU A 229 16.13 31.91 19.14
C LEU A 229 16.09 30.53 18.49
N ALA A 230 15.01 29.79 18.80
CA ALA A 230 14.66 28.53 18.19
C ALA A 230 14.42 28.68 16.67
N THR A 231 14.69 27.63 15.90
CA THR A 231 14.57 27.61 14.44
C THR A 231 13.43 26.70 13.99
N ILE A 232 12.49 27.20 13.20
CA ILE A 232 11.45 26.37 12.57
C ILE A 232 11.59 26.49 11.05
N VAL A 233 11.84 25.37 10.37
CA VAL A 233 11.80 25.27 8.91
C VAL A 233 10.47 24.65 8.51
N VAL A 234 9.67 25.39 7.74
CA VAL A 234 8.38 24.92 7.21
C VAL A 234 8.53 24.72 5.71
N ARG A 235 8.23 23.52 5.23
CA ARG A 235 8.14 23.15 3.82
C ARG A 235 6.68 22.97 3.46
N LEU A 236 6.08 23.99 2.87
CA LEU A 236 4.77 23.90 2.25
C LEU A 236 4.92 23.25 0.87
N THR A 237 4.12 22.23 0.60
CA THR A 237 4.03 21.56 -0.70
C THR A 237 2.58 21.56 -1.16
N GLU A 238 2.35 21.75 -2.45
CA GLU A 238 1.02 21.56 -3.05
C GLU A 238 0.48 20.14 -2.74
N ALA A 239 -0.79 20.06 -2.34
CA ALA A 239 -1.44 18.78 -2.10
C ALA A 239 -1.66 18.05 -3.44
N LEU A 240 -0.93 16.95 -3.66
CA LEU A 240 -1.08 16.08 -4.84
C LEU A 240 -2.47 15.42 -4.84
N SER A 241 -3.43 16.15 -5.38
CA SER A 241 -4.83 15.74 -5.56
C SER A 241 -4.91 14.48 -6.41
N ARG A 242 -5.61 13.47 -5.91
CA ARG A 242 -5.91 12.20 -6.59
C ARG A 242 -7.42 12.11 -6.75
N PRO A 243 -7.99 12.82 -7.74
CA PRO A 243 -9.40 12.71 -8.06
C PRO A 243 -9.66 11.33 -8.69
N GLU A 244 -10.49 10.53 -8.05
CA GLU A 244 -10.84 9.17 -8.47
C GLU A 244 -12.32 8.92 -8.16
N MET A 245 -13.01 8.17 -9.03
CA MET A 245 -14.38 7.76 -8.80
C MET A 245 -14.62 6.30 -9.16
N ALA A 246 -15.28 5.59 -8.25
CA ALA A 246 -15.91 4.34 -8.59
C ALA A 246 -17.21 4.61 -9.35
N VAL A 247 -17.50 3.76 -10.33
CA VAL A 247 -18.79 3.70 -11.00
C VAL A 247 -19.22 2.24 -10.97
N GLU A 248 -20.42 2.00 -10.48
CA GLU A 248 -21.10 0.72 -10.54
C GLU A 248 -22.39 0.86 -11.37
N VAL A 249 -22.63 -0.12 -12.24
CA VAL A 249 -23.79 -0.15 -13.13
C VAL A 249 -24.51 -1.46 -12.88
N THR A 250 -25.79 -1.37 -12.57
CA THR A 250 -26.65 -2.51 -12.23
C THR A 250 -28.02 -2.35 -12.88
N ALA A 251 -28.86 -3.38 -12.85
CA ALA A 251 -30.22 -3.32 -13.36
C ALA A 251 -31.16 -4.28 -12.62
N TYR A 252 -32.47 -4.05 -12.70
CA TYR A 252 -33.51 -4.97 -12.23
C TYR A 252 -34.76 -4.94 -13.14
N PRO A 253 -35.60 -6.00 -13.13
CA PRO A 253 -36.84 -6.03 -13.91
C PRO A 253 -37.87 -5.03 -13.41
N GLY A 254 -38.54 -4.34 -14.32
CA GLY A 254 -39.63 -3.41 -14.03
C GLY A 254 -39.23 -1.93 -14.05
N ALA A 255 -40.18 -1.12 -13.61
CA ALA A 255 -40.14 0.34 -13.56
C ALA A 255 -40.82 0.81 -12.27
N ASP A 256 -40.08 1.48 -11.39
CA ASP A 256 -40.56 2.02 -10.11
C ASP A 256 -40.05 3.43 -9.80
N GLY A 257 -39.35 4.07 -10.74
CA GLY A 257 -38.67 5.36 -10.56
C GLY A 257 -37.24 5.27 -10.04
N GLY A 258 -36.65 4.08 -9.92
CA GLY A 258 -35.30 3.87 -9.39
C GLY A 258 -35.25 3.49 -7.91
N VAL A 259 -36.40 3.24 -7.28
CA VAL A 259 -36.54 2.93 -5.85
C VAL A 259 -35.86 1.61 -5.47
N SER A 260 -35.78 0.65 -6.39
CA SER A 260 -35.09 -0.63 -6.16
C SER A 260 -33.60 -0.63 -6.58
N CYS A 261 -32.97 0.54 -6.78
CA CYS A 261 -31.52 0.63 -7.02
C CYS A 261 -30.71 0.47 -5.71
N PRO A 262 -29.50 -0.14 -5.75
CA PRO A 262 -28.86 -0.82 -6.89
C PRO A 262 -29.42 -2.23 -7.14
N GLY A 263 -29.38 -2.67 -8.40
CA GLY A 263 -29.84 -3.99 -8.84
C GLY A 263 -28.73 -5.05 -8.94
N SER A 264 -28.83 -5.96 -9.90
CA SER A 264 -27.78 -6.94 -10.24
C SER A 264 -26.89 -6.48 -11.40
N SER A 265 -25.69 -7.05 -11.55
CA SER A 265 -24.70 -6.74 -12.60
C SER A 265 -25.07 -7.23 -14.01
N GLY A 266 -26.37 -7.33 -14.28
CA GLY A 266 -26.99 -7.89 -15.47
C GLY A 266 -28.35 -8.50 -15.10
N VAL A 267 -29.24 -8.62 -16.10
CA VAL A 267 -30.62 -9.10 -15.90
C VAL A 267 -31.13 -9.76 -17.18
N SER A 268 -32.10 -10.67 -17.04
CA SER A 268 -32.87 -11.22 -18.16
C SER A 268 -34.35 -10.94 -17.92
N VAL A 269 -35.06 -10.48 -18.94
CA VAL A 269 -36.51 -10.20 -18.95
C VAL A 269 -37.13 -10.69 -20.27
N ASP A 270 -38.46 -10.75 -20.36
CA ASP A 270 -39.12 -11.10 -21.64
C ASP A 270 -39.02 -9.93 -22.64
N GLU A 271 -38.98 -10.22 -23.96
CA GLU A 271 -38.86 -9.20 -25.00
C GLU A 271 -39.99 -8.15 -24.93
N GLY A 272 -39.58 -6.89 -24.74
CA GLY A 272 -40.47 -5.74 -24.62
C GLY A 272 -40.84 -5.37 -23.18
N GLU A 273 -40.41 -6.13 -22.16
CA GLU A 273 -40.50 -5.69 -20.76
C GLU A 273 -39.56 -4.52 -20.46
N THR A 274 -39.92 -3.70 -19.47
CA THR A 274 -39.07 -2.60 -19.00
C THR A 274 -38.05 -3.12 -17.98
N VAL A 275 -36.82 -2.65 -18.11
CA VAL A 275 -35.73 -2.81 -17.15
C VAL A 275 -35.35 -1.44 -16.62
N THR A 276 -35.19 -1.31 -15.31
CA THR A 276 -34.53 -0.13 -14.74
C THR A 276 -33.04 -0.38 -14.64
N VAL A 277 -32.24 0.47 -15.27
CA VAL A 277 -30.78 0.49 -15.14
C VAL A 277 -30.41 1.55 -14.11
N CYS A 278 -29.46 1.24 -13.23
CA CYS A 278 -28.98 2.08 -12.16
C CYS A 278 -27.48 2.38 -12.35
N TRP A 279 -27.09 3.61 -12.04
CA TRP A 279 -25.70 4.04 -11.94
C TRP A 279 -25.45 4.59 -10.54
N GLU A 280 -24.55 3.95 -9.80
CA GLU A 280 -23.97 4.52 -8.58
C GLU A 280 -22.57 5.06 -8.90
N ILE A 281 -22.35 6.33 -8.59
CA ILE A 281 -21.10 7.05 -8.82
C ILE A 281 -20.60 7.51 -7.45
N THR A 282 -19.51 6.93 -6.99
CA THR A 282 -18.93 7.23 -5.66
C THR A 282 -17.60 7.94 -5.83
N ASN A 283 -17.43 9.09 -5.18
CA ASN A 283 -16.13 9.75 -5.12
C ASN A 283 -15.21 8.95 -4.16
N THR A 284 -14.22 8.26 -4.73
CA THR A 284 -13.28 7.38 -3.99
C THR A 284 -11.87 7.95 -3.90
N GLY A 285 -11.61 9.10 -4.53
CA GLY A 285 -10.36 9.84 -4.43
C GLY A 285 -10.26 10.64 -3.13
N ASP A 286 -9.37 11.63 -3.12
CA ASP A 286 -9.24 12.61 -2.03
C ASP A 286 -9.73 14.02 -2.42
N THR A 287 -10.21 14.21 -3.65
CA THR A 287 -10.58 15.50 -4.24
C THR A 287 -12.09 15.58 -4.54
N PRO A 288 -12.80 16.67 -4.21
CA PRO A 288 -14.19 16.88 -4.62
C PRO A 288 -14.38 16.86 -6.15
N LEU A 289 -15.56 16.40 -6.60
CA LEU A 289 -15.89 16.25 -8.03
C LEU A 289 -17.17 17.01 -8.38
N ALA A 290 -17.18 17.68 -9.53
CA ALA A 290 -18.33 18.40 -10.07
C ALA A 290 -18.44 18.21 -11.60
N ASP A 291 -19.39 18.92 -12.24
CA ASP A 291 -19.57 18.93 -13.70
C ASP A 291 -19.66 17.50 -14.29
N PHE A 292 -20.55 16.68 -13.74
CA PHE A 292 -20.73 15.29 -14.17
C PHE A 292 -21.25 15.21 -15.61
N GLU A 293 -20.60 14.39 -16.44
CA GLU A 293 -21.12 13.96 -17.74
C GLU A 293 -21.41 12.46 -17.70
N ILE A 294 -22.57 12.05 -18.22
CA ILE A 294 -22.91 10.63 -18.42
C ILE A 294 -23.41 10.45 -19.85
N ASN A 295 -22.91 9.41 -20.51
CA ASN A 295 -23.25 9.04 -21.88
C ASN A 295 -23.17 7.52 -22.04
N ASP A 296 -24.29 6.87 -22.34
CA ASP A 296 -24.31 5.48 -22.82
C ASP A 296 -24.70 5.44 -24.30
N ASN A 297 -23.73 5.08 -25.14
CA ASN A 297 -23.87 5.08 -26.59
C ASN A 297 -24.67 3.87 -27.14
N VAL A 298 -25.01 2.88 -26.30
CA VAL A 298 -25.82 1.70 -26.69
C VAL A 298 -27.28 1.91 -26.31
N LEU A 299 -27.55 2.52 -25.15
CA LEU A 299 -28.89 2.93 -24.73
C LEU A 299 -29.33 4.24 -25.40
N GLY A 300 -28.38 5.10 -25.79
CA GLY A 300 -28.64 6.39 -26.44
C GLY A 300 -29.07 7.49 -25.47
N ILE A 301 -28.65 7.41 -24.21
CA ILE A 301 -29.04 8.30 -23.11
C ILE A 301 -27.86 9.14 -22.61
N GLY A 302 -28.15 10.40 -22.27
CA GLY A 302 -27.26 11.30 -21.54
C GLY A 302 -27.77 11.59 -20.12
N LEU A 303 -26.99 12.36 -19.35
CA LEU A 303 -27.36 12.76 -17.97
C LEU A 303 -28.74 13.44 -17.87
N SER A 304 -29.19 14.15 -18.91
CA SER A 304 -30.52 14.79 -18.97
C SER A 304 -31.70 13.81 -18.99
N ASP A 305 -31.44 12.55 -19.31
CA ASP A 305 -32.45 11.51 -19.54
C ASP A 305 -32.54 10.54 -18.34
N LEU A 306 -31.83 10.86 -17.25
CA LEU A 306 -31.74 10.06 -16.04
C LEU A 306 -32.63 10.62 -14.92
N LEU A 307 -33.26 9.71 -14.18
CA LEU A 307 -33.95 9.96 -12.93
C LEU A 307 -32.93 10.07 -11.80
N VAL A 308 -33.03 11.10 -10.96
CA VAL A 308 -32.18 11.24 -9.77
C VAL A 308 -32.82 10.45 -8.62
N VAL A 309 -32.14 9.39 -8.17
CA VAL A 309 -32.59 8.55 -7.05
C VAL A 309 -32.02 9.08 -5.72
N PHE A 310 -30.75 9.46 -5.72
CA PHE A 310 -30.06 10.03 -4.55
C PHE A 310 -28.92 10.96 -4.96
N GLY A 311 -28.73 12.07 -4.24
CA GLY A 311 -27.72 13.11 -4.52
C GLY A 311 -28.23 14.23 -5.43
N ASP A 312 -27.30 15.05 -5.95
CA ASP A 312 -27.56 16.07 -6.98
C ASP A 312 -26.46 15.98 -8.06
N PRO A 313 -26.78 15.64 -9.32
CA PRO A 313 -25.78 15.54 -10.38
C PRO A 313 -25.19 16.90 -10.84
N ASN A 314 -25.78 18.02 -10.42
CA ASN A 314 -25.29 19.37 -10.70
C ASN A 314 -24.49 19.97 -9.52
N GLY A 315 -24.43 19.25 -8.39
CA GLY A 315 -23.71 19.66 -7.20
C GLY A 315 -22.24 19.22 -7.18
N VAL A 316 -21.54 19.54 -6.08
CA VAL A 316 -20.20 19.03 -5.79
C VAL A 316 -20.32 17.77 -4.94
N LEU A 317 -19.87 16.63 -5.48
CA LEU A 317 -19.81 15.35 -4.80
C LEU A 317 -18.52 15.28 -3.95
N GLN A 318 -18.68 15.37 -2.63
CA GLN A 318 -17.56 15.36 -1.70
C GLN A 318 -16.92 13.96 -1.59
N THR A 319 -15.67 13.91 -1.15
CA THR A 319 -14.93 12.67 -0.89
C THR A 319 -15.73 11.68 -0.06
N GLY A 320 -15.90 10.45 -0.55
CA GLY A 320 -16.67 9.39 0.09
C GLY A 320 -18.20 9.45 -0.08
N GLN A 321 -18.74 10.40 -0.85
CA GLN A 321 -20.17 10.46 -1.17
C GLN A 321 -20.51 9.68 -2.46
N SER A 322 -21.74 9.16 -2.52
CA SER A 322 -22.35 8.55 -3.72
C SER A 322 -23.47 9.43 -4.31
N LEU A 323 -23.57 9.41 -5.64
CA LEU A 323 -24.66 9.90 -6.47
C LEU A 323 -25.33 8.67 -7.12
N VAL A 324 -26.65 8.52 -7.01
CA VAL A 324 -27.40 7.38 -7.60
C VAL A 324 -28.43 7.88 -8.59
N LEU A 325 -28.35 7.37 -9.82
CA LEU A 325 -29.18 7.74 -10.96
C LEU A 325 -29.80 6.49 -11.59
N ALA A 326 -30.96 6.63 -12.24
CA ALA A 326 -31.67 5.52 -12.87
C ALA A 326 -32.26 5.89 -14.24
N SER A 327 -32.58 4.90 -15.06
CA SER A 327 -33.31 5.07 -16.33
C SER A 327 -34.10 3.81 -16.66
N GLU A 328 -35.32 3.99 -17.15
CA GLU A 328 -36.28 2.91 -17.43
C GLU A 328 -36.32 2.63 -18.94
N VAL A 329 -35.86 1.44 -19.35
CA VAL A 329 -35.63 1.09 -20.76
C VAL A 329 -36.44 -0.16 -21.12
N ALA A 330 -37.28 -0.07 -22.15
CA ALA A 330 -37.98 -1.23 -22.72
C ALA A 330 -37.00 -2.08 -23.55
N LEU A 331 -36.78 -3.33 -23.14
CA LEU A 331 -35.72 -4.18 -23.68
C LEU A 331 -36.23 -5.07 -24.82
N SER A 332 -36.01 -4.65 -26.06
CA SER A 332 -36.51 -5.33 -27.27
C SER A 332 -35.51 -6.27 -27.96
N ARG A 333 -34.36 -6.52 -27.33
CA ARG A 333 -33.28 -7.44 -27.74
C ARG A 333 -32.18 -7.45 -26.67
N ASP A 334 -31.26 -8.41 -26.74
CA ASP A 334 -30.01 -8.37 -26.00
C ASP A 334 -29.24 -7.05 -26.24
N LEU A 335 -28.82 -6.41 -25.14
CA LEU A 335 -27.97 -5.22 -25.14
C LEU A 335 -26.80 -5.41 -24.16
N ARG A 336 -25.63 -4.87 -24.53
CA ARG A 336 -24.50 -4.68 -23.62
C ARG A 336 -24.23 -3.20 -23.47
N THR A 337 -24.53 -2.63 -22.31
CA THR A 337 -24.38 -1.19 -22.04
C THR A 337 -22.90 -0.78 -22.05
N GLN A 338 -22.63 0.49 -22.34
CA GLN A 338 -21.27 1.06 -22.42
C GLN A 338 -21.31 2.52 -21.94
N THR A 339 -21.61 2.69 -20.66
CA THR A 339 -21.72 4.01 -20.05
C THR A 339 -20.33 4.56 -19.75
N ARG A 340 -19.99 5.71 -20.35
CA ARG A 340 -18.90 6.56 -19.84
C ARG A 340 -19.50 7.58 -18.87
N VAL A 341 -18.90 7.65 -17.68
CA VAL A 341 -19.07 8.77 -16.74
C VAL A 341 -17.78 9.59 -16.77
N ALA A 342 -17.89 10.91 -16.74
CA ALA A 342 -16.78 11.83 -16.51
C ALA A 342 -17.14 12.87 -15.43
N ALA A 343 -16.12 13.42 -14.77
CA ALA A 343 -16.28 14.48 -13.76
C ALA A 343 -15.01 15.36 -13.70
N VAL A 344 -15.19 16.62 -13.30
CA VAL A 344 -14.11 17.61 -13.16
C VAL A 344 -13.70 17.72 -11.68
N PRO A 345 -12.40 17.67 -11.34
CA PRO A 345 -11.91 17.94 -10.00
C PRO A 345 -12.09 19.42 -9.62
N VAL A 346 -12.59 19.68 -8.40
CA VAL A 346 -12.77 21.04 -7.88
C VAL A 346 -12.18 21.21 -6.48
N ASP A 347 -11.83 22.46 -6.13
CA ASP A 347 -11.40 22.84 -4.79
C ASP A 347 -12.58 22.93 -3.80
N GLN A 348 -12.29 23.32 -2.55
CA GLN A 348 -13.28 23.43 -1.48
C GLN A 348 -14.33 24.54 -1.72
N ASP A 349 -14.01 25.56 -2.53
CA ASP A 349 -14.91 26.65 -2.92
C ASP A 349 -15.69 26.32 -4.23
N GLY A 350 -15.38 25.19 -4.88
CA GLY A 350 -16.00 24.74 -6.12
C GLY A 350 -15.35 25.24 -7.41
N ASN A 351 -14.15 25.84 -7.35
CA ASN A 351 -13.40 26.21 -8.55
C ASN A 351 -12.71 24.97 -9.15
N ARG A 352 -12.66 24.89 -10.49
CA ARG A 352 -11.99 23.78 -11.19
C ARG A 352 -10.48 23.81 -10.97
N LEU A 353 -9.92 22.68 -10.52
CA LEU A 353 -8.47 22.48 -10.40
C LEU A 353 -7.84 22.24 -11.78
N GLU A 354 -6.59 22.70 -11.99
CA GLU A 354 -5.87 22.39 -13.24
C GLU A 354 -5.46 20.92 -13.26
N GLY A 355 -6.01 20.15 -14.20
CA GLY A 355 -5.76 18.72 -14.28
C GLY A 355 -6.46 18.04 -15.46
N ARG A 356 -6.62 16.72 -15.36
CA ARG A 356 -7.44 15.93 -16.28
C ARG A 356 -8.74 15.54 -15.60
N GLU A 357 -9.83 15.58 -16.36
CA GLU A 357 -11.11 14.95 -15.98
C GLU A 357 -10.89 13.50 -15.52
N VAL A 358 -11.57 13.12 -14.45
CA VAL A 358 -11.73 11.71 -14.10
C VAL A 358 -12.77 11.14 -15.06
N SER A 359 -12.51 9.97 -15.66
CA SER A 359 -13.57 9.27 -16.40
C SER A 359 -13.44 7.76 -16.28
N SER A 360 -14.58 7.10 -16.16
CA SER A 360 -14.73 5.67 -15.93
C SER A 360 -15.77 5.11 -16.90
N THR A 361 -15.49 3.96 -17.50
CA THR A 361 -16.40 3.30 -18.44
C THR A 361 -16.82 1.95 -17.89
N ARG A 362 -18.13 1.73 -17.79
CA ARG A 362 -18.74 0.52 -17.24
C ARG A 362 -19.88 0.03 -18.12
N GLY A 363 -20.28 -1.21 -17.93
CA GLY A 363 -21.33 -1.84 -18.74
C GLY A 363 -21.72 -3.22 -18.24
N ILE A 364 -22.99 -3.55 -18.42
CA ILE A 364 -23.63 -4.81 -18.03
C ILE A 364 -24.34 -5.44 -19.23
N PHE A 365 -24.74 -6.70 -19.08
CA PHE A 365 -25.55 -7.40 -20.07
C PHE A 365 -27.02 -7.38 -19.65
N LEU A 366 -27.88 -6.90 -20.54
CA LEU A 366 -29.34 -6.93 -20.43
C LEU A 366 -29.82 -7.91 -21.50
N ASN A 367 -30.38 -9.05 -21.11
CA ASN A 367 -30.81 -10.09 -22.06
C ASN A 367 -32.33 -10.01 -22.24
N ALA A 368 -32.79 -10.10 -23.49
CA ALA A 368 -34.21 -10.13 -23.82
C ALA A 368 -34.58 -11.53 -24.32
N VAL A 369 -35.46 -12.20 -23.60
CA VAL A 369 -35.90 -13.56 -23.92
C VAL A 369 -37.18 -13.48 -24.74
N ASP A 370 -37.21 -14.04 -25.95
CA ASP A 370 -38.45 -14.20 -26.71
C ASP A 370 -39.31 -15.33 -26.07
N PRO A 371 -40.44 -15.02 -25.41
CA PRO A 371 -41.29 -16.04 -24.78
C PRO A 371 -42.08 -16.87 -25.82
N GLY A 372 -42.11 -16.44 -27.09
CA GLY A 372 -42.64 -17.17 -28.22
C GLY A 372 -41.59 -17.94 -29.03
N GLY A 373 -40.32 -17.87 -28.63
CA GLY A 373 -39.19 -18.45 -29.35
C GLY A 373 -39.32 -19.96 -29.52
N LEU A 374 -38.88 -20.49 -30.66
CA LEU A 374 -38.73 -21.93 -30.83
C LEU A 374 -37.73 -22.44 -29.78
N PRO A 375 -38.08 -23.46 -28.96
CA PRO A 375 -37.20 -23.95 -27.90
C PRO A 375 -35.86 -24.36 -28.50
N GLY A 376 -34.78 -24.02 -27.80
CA GLY A 376 -33.44 -24.16 -28.32
C GLY A 376 -33.08 -25.61 -28.63
N PHE A 377 -32.03 -25.79 -29.43
CA PHE A 377 -31.45 -27.11 -29.69
C PHE A 377 -30.91 -27.78 -28.41
N ARG A 378 -30.84 -27.05 -27.28
CA ARG A 378 -30.55 -27.59 -25.95
C ARG A 378 -31.82 -28.02 -25.22
N ASP A 379 -32.83 -27.17 -25.09
CA ASP A 379 -34.06 -27.49 -24.35
C ASP A 379 -34.80 -28.70 -24.98
N SER A 380 -34.81 -28.76 -26.32
CA SER A 380 -35.33 -29.90 -27.07
C SER A 380 -34.43 -31.15 -26.99
N PHE A 381 -33.13 -31.01 -26.74
CA PHE A 381 -32.21 -32.13 -26.52
C PHE A 381 -32.33 -32.69 -25.10
N ASP A 382 -32.37 -31.83 -24.08
CA ASP A 382 -32.48 -32.26 -22.68
C ASP A 382 -33.84 -32.93 -22.41
N ALA A 383 -34.94 -32.39 -22.96
CA ALA A 383 -36.24 -33.08 -22.96
C ALA A 383 -36.22 -34.43 -23.70
N SER A 384 -35.39 -34.55 -24.75
CA SER A 384 -35.17 -35.83 -25.45
C SER A 384 -34.29 -36.81 -24.65
N VAL A 385 -33.33 -36.31 -23.87
CA VAL A 385 -32.46 -37.09 -22.99
C VAL A 385 -33.26 -37.67 -21.83
N ASP A 386 -34.12 -36.88 -21.17
CA ASP A 386 -35.03 -37.36 -20.11
C ASP A 386 -36.00 -38.44 -20.63
N ALA A 387 -36.56 -38.25 -21.83
CA ALA A 387 -37.40 -39.24 -22.48
C ALA A 387 -36.62 -40.54 -22.80
N LEU A 388 -35.36 -40.43 -23.24
CA LEU A 388 -34.50 -41.57 -23.53
C LEU A 388 -34.02 -42.29 -22.26
N GLN A 389 -33.73 -41.55 -21.19
CA GLN A 389 -33.39 -42.12 -19.88
C GLN A 389 -34.59 -42.84 -19.26
N SER A 390 -35.81 -42.32 -19.45
CA SER A 390 -37.06 -42.98 -19.08
C SER A 390 -37.25 -44.30 -19.84
N LEU A 391 -36.97 -44.33 -21.15
CA LEU A 391 -36.99 -45.57 -21.95
C LEU A 391 -35.93 -46.59 -21.48
N VAL A 392 -34.71 -46.14 -21.14
CA VAL A 392 -33.67 -47.01 -20.56
C VAL A 392 -34.14 -47.60 -19.22
N GLY A 393 -34.80 -46.82 -18.36
CA GLY A 393 -35.40 -47.32 -17.12
C GLY A 393 -36.44 -48.44 -17.34
N ILE A 394 -37.31 -48.29 -18.35
CA ILE A 394 -38.28 -49.31 -18.75
C ILE A 394 -37.58 -50.58 -19.27
N VAL A 395 -36.53 -50.45 -20.08
CA VAL A 395 -35.76 -51.59 -20.59
C VAL A 395 -35.05 -52.33 -19.45
N ILE A 396 -34.48 -51.63 -18.48
CA ILE A 396 -33.84 -52.24 -17.29
C ILE A 396 -34.86 -53.00 -16.44
N LEU A 397 -36.06 -52.44 -16.22
CA LEU A 397 -37.16 -53.12 -15.53
C LEU A 397 -37.62 -54.39 -16.26
N ALA A 398 -37.80 -54.31 -17.59
CA ALA A 398 -38.17 -55.46 -18.41
C ALA A 398 -37.11 -56.56 -18.40
N ALA A 399 -35.82 -56.18 -18.48
CA ALA A 399 -34.70 -57.12 -18.37
C ALA A 399 -34.65 -57.79 -16.99
N GLY A 400 -34.78 -57.00 -15.91
CA GLY A 400 -34.80 -57.51 -14.54
C GLY A 400 -35.95 -58.49 -14.28
N ALA A 401 -37.14 -58.23 -14.83
CA ALA A 401 -38.28 -59.14 -14.77
C ALA A 401 -38.06 -60.45 -15.55
N ALA A 402 -37.21 -60.44 -16.59
CA ALA A 402 -36.91 -61.63 -17.41
C ALA A 402 -35.84 -62.55 -16.79
N VAL A 403 -34.91 -62.03 -15.98
CA VAL A 403 -33.84 -62.81 -15.31
C VAL A 403 -34.36 -64.09 -14.61
N PRO A 404 -35.40 -64.07 -13.75
CA PRO A 404 -35.88 -65.29 -13.09
C PRO A 404 -36.41 -66.34 -14.08
N PHE A 405 -37.07 -65.94 -15.16
CA PHE A 405 -37.57 -66.88 -16.19
C PHE A 405 -36.44 -67.57 -16.95
N PHE A 406 -35.26 -66.94 -17.06
CA PHE A 406 -34.09 -67.55 -17.69
C PHE A 406 -33.32 -68.48 -16.73
N TRP A 407 -33.20 -68.10 -15.45
CA TRP A 407 -32.42 -68.87 -14.46
C TRP A 407 -33.17 -70.05 -13.84
N VAL A 408 -34.47 -69.93 -13.54
CA VAL A 408 -35.28 -71.00 -12.93
C VAL A 408 -35.22 -72.33 -13.69
N PRO A 409 -35.38 -72.42 -15.03
CA PRO A 409 -35.28 -73.69 -15.73
C PRO A 409 -33.86 -74.28 -15.73
N ILE A 410 -32.82 -73.44 -15.73
CA ILE A 410 -31.41 -73.88 -15.68
C ILE A 410 -31.10 -74.51 -14.32
N VAL A 411 -31.47 -73.83 -13.23
CA VAL A 411 -31.27 -74.33 -11.86
C VAL A 411 -32.13 -75.59 -11.61
N GLY A 412 -33.38 -75.61 -12.10
CA GLY A 412 -34.26 -76.78 -12.01
C GLY A 412 -33.71 -78.01 -12.74
N TRP A 413 -33.19 -77.85 -13.95
CA TRP A 413 -32.53 -78.93 -14.71
C TRP A 413 -31.27 -79.43 -14.01
N MET A 414 -30.45 -78.52 -13.47
CA MET A 414 -29.24 -78.86 -12.74
C MET A 414 -29.55 -79.65 -11.45
N PHE A 415 -30.60 -79.26 -10.71
CA PHE A 415 -31.05 -79.97 -9.51
C PHE A 415 -31.59 -81.38 -9.83
N LEU A 416 -32.41 -81.51 -10.88
CA LEU A 416 -32.88 -82.81 -11.38
C LEU A 416 -31.72 -83.73 -11.79
N ARG A 417 -30.76 -83.20 -12.55
CA ARG A 417 -29.56 -83.93 -13.02
C ARG A 417 -28.63 -84.36 -11.89
N TRP A 418 -28.64 -83.67 -10.75
CA TRP A 418 -27.87 -84.07 -9.57
C TRP A 418 -28.56 -85.22 -8.82
N ARG A 419 -29.89 -85.11 -8.62
CA ARG A 419 -30.69 -86.07 -7.84
C ARG A 419 -30.70 -87.50 -8.39
N ASP A 420 -30.58 -87.67 -9.71
CA ASP A 420 -30.61 -89.00 -10.34
C ASP A 420 -29.22 -89.69 -10.37
N LYS A 421 -28.19 -89.11 -9.75
CA LYS A 421 -26.81 -89.64 -9.78
C LYS A 421 -26.39 -90.51 -8.58
N ASP A 422 -27.17 -90.50 -7.49
CA ASP A 422 -26.80 -91.12 -6.21
C ASP A 422 -27.42 -92.51 -5.97
N ARG A 423 -27.47 -93.37 -6.98
CA ARG A 423 -27.81 -94.80 -6.82
C ARG A 423 -26.98 -95.74 -7.71
N ALA A 424 -26.59 -96.86 -7.09
CA ALA A 424 -25.80 -97.99 -7.61
C ALA A 424 -24.28 -97.77 -7.75
N THR A 425 -23.51 -98.70 -7.17
CA THR A 425 -22.05 -98.66 -6.98
C THR A 425 -21.39 -100.00 -7.36
N ASP A 426 -20.24 -99.93 -8.05
CA ASP A 426 -19.11 -100.90 -7.96
C ASP A 426 -19.35 -102.34 -8.52
N PRO A 427 -18.32 -103.20 -8.77
CA PRO A 427 -16.90 -103.00 -9.13
C PRO A 427 -16.40 -103.79 -10.39
N ARG A 428 -15.10 -103.60 -10.74
CA ARG A 428 -14.11 -104.57 -11.32
C ARG A 428 -13.68 -104.53 -12.82
N VAL A 429 -12.40 -104.13 -13.01
CA VAL A 429 -11.28 -104.86 -13.69
C VAL A 429 -11.06 -104.76 -15.23
N LYS A 430 -9.97 -104.04 -15.58
CA LYS A 430 -9.02 -104.16 -16.75
C LYS A 430 -9.58 -103.90 -18.18
N THR A 431 -8.80 -103.37 -19.16
CA THR A 431 -7.32 -103.18 -19.28
C THR A 431 -6.93 -101.90 -20.07
N THR A 432 -5.66 -101.50 -19.98
CA THR A 432 -4.90 -100.44 -20.71
C THR A 432 -4.72 -100.69 -22.23
N PRO A 433 -4.10 -99.81 -23.08
CA PRO A 433 -3.28 -98.59 -22.81
C PRO A 433 -3.49 -97.32 -23.71
N GLY A 434 -2.81 -96.21 -23.41
CA GLY A 434 -2.13 -95.35 -24.42
C GLY A 434 -2.29 -93.80 -24.35
N GLY A 435 -1.17 -93.07 -24.18
CA GLY A 435 -0.97 -91.62 -24.48
C GLY A 435 -1.55 -90.61 -23.45
N SER A 436 -0.76 -89.88 -22.64
CA SER A 436 0.21 -88.78 -22.91
C SER A 436 -0.47 -87.39 -23.07
N GLU A 437 -0.58 -86.55 -22.01
CA GLU A 437 0.40 -85.51 -21.55
C GLU A 437 0.12 -84.11 -22.21
N THR A 438 0.41 -82.90 -21.67
CA THR A 438 0.94 -82.34 -20.39
C THR A 438 0.86 -80.78 -20.49
N ILE A 439 0.56 -79.92 -19.49
CA ILE A 439 0.06 -80.06 -18.10
C ILE A 439 -0.68 -78.74 -17.62
N ALA A 440 -0.22 -78.04 -16.57
CA ALA A 440 -0.78 -76.81 -15.95
C ALA A 440 -0.14 -75.50 -16.50
N GLY A 441 -0.48 -74.26 -16.09
CA GLY A 441 -1.45 -73.74 -15.12
C GLY A 441 -0.84 -73.15 -13.82
N SER A 442 -1.57 -72.22 -13.17
CA SER A 442 -1.37 -71.67 -11.80
C SER A 442 -0.32 -70.56 -11.53
N GLY A 443 -0.78 -69.40 -11.04
CA GLY A 443 -0.08 -68.47 -10.12
C GLY A 443 1.03 -67.57 -10.71
N ALA A 444 1.54 -66.55 -9.99
CA ALA A 444 1.04 -65.86 -8.79
C ALA A 444 1.89 -64.58 -8.49
N GLU A 445 1.36 -63.69 -7.62
CA GLU A 445 2.06 -62.69 -6.79
C GLU A 445 2.77 -61.42 -7.38
N ASN A 446 2.52 -60.30 -6.68
CA ASN A 446 3.40 -59.17 -6.30
C ASN A 446 4.21 -58.34 -7.34
N GLY A 447 4.16 -57.00 -7.19
CA GLY A 447 5.09 -56.09 -7.90
C GLY A 447 4.72 -54.59 -7.95
N THR A 448 4.80 -53.88 -6.83
CA THR A 448 5.01 -52.40 -6.78
C THR A 448 6.37 -52.11 -6.12
N PRO A 449 6.95 -50.89 -6.18
CA PRO A 449 6.67 -49.71 -7.03
C PRO A 449 7.93 -49.13 -7.74
N THR A 450 7.74 -48.16 -8.64
CA THR A 450 8.54 -46.92 -8.87
C THR A 450 7.83 -46.14 -10.02
N ASP A 451 7.61 -44.83 -10.05
CA ASP A 451 8.37 -43.63 -9.58
C ASP A 451 9.49 -43.21 -10.54
N VAL A 452 9.30 -42.06 -11.23
CA VAL A 452 10.26 -41.20 -11.97
C VAL A 452 9.50 -39.95 -12.47
N ASP A 453 10.11 -38.77 -12.31
CA ASP A 453 9.58 -37.47 -12.71
C ASP A 453 9.77 -37.09 -14.21
N ASN A 454 9.11 -36.01 -14.61
CA ASN A 454 9.74 -34.76 -15.11
C ASN A 454 9.36 -34.21 -16.51
N GLU A 455 8.91 -32.95 -16.48
CA GLU A 455 9.01 -31.88 -17.50
C GLU A 455 8.29 -31.92 -18.88
N PRO A 456 8.07 -30.74 -19.52
CA PRO A 456 7.04 -30.58 -20.56
C PRO A 456 7.56 -30.51 -22.01
N GLY A 457 6.66 -30.77 -22.96
CA GLY A 457 6.91 -30.58 -24.40
C GLY A 457 6.96 -29.12 -24.82
N THR A 458 7.94 -28.78 -25.67
CA THR A 458 8.25 -27.42 -26.11
C THR A 458 7.72 -27.06 -27.52
N VAL A 459 7.38 -25.78 -27.69
CA VAL A 459 7.59 -24.93 -28.89
C VAL A 459 7.22 -25.46 -30.29
N SER A 460 6.29 -24.75 -30.95
CA SER A 460 6.44 -24.24 -32.34
C SER A 460 5.34 -23.19 -32.62
N VAL A 461 5.69 -21.91 -32.85
CA VAL A 461 5.89 -21.25 -34.18
C VAL A 461 4.60 -20.79 -34.84
N GLU A 462 4.47 -19.46 -35.04
CA GLU A 462 4.21 -18.85 -36.36
C GLU A 462 4.61 -17.36 -36.32
N SER A 463 5.00 -16.77 -37.46
CA SER A 463 5.50 -15.39 -37.58
C SER A 463 4.86 -14.61 -38.73
N ALA A 464 4.55 -13.32 -38.50
CA ALA A 464 4.38 -12.24 -39.48
C ALA A 464 4.54 -10.91 -38.70
N GLU A 465 5.23 -9.85 -39.14
CA GLU A 465 5.19 -9.13 -40.43
C GLU A 465 3.82 -8.43 -40.64
N GLU A 466 3.75 -7.12 -40.91
CA GLU A 466 4.79 -6.14 -41.32
C GLU A 466 4.56 -4.75 -40.65
#